data_AF-A0A350EQQ2-F1
#
_entry.id   AF-A0A350EQQ2-F1
#
_cell.length_a   1.000
_cell.length_b   1.000
_cell.length_c   1.000
_cell.angle_alpha   90.00
_cell.angle_beta   90.00
_cell.angle_gamma   90.00
#
_symmetry.space_group_name_H-M   'P 1'
#
loop_
_entity.id
_entity.type
_entity.pdbx_description
1 polymer ?
#
loop_
_entity_poly.entity_id
_entity_poly.type
_entity_poly.pdbx_seq_one_letter_code
_entity_poly.pdbx_strand_id
1 'polypeptide(L)'
;MALLHDLQKRFSGEFSFACTWWRFRYLSDSDIALVARHYAIAADIVIFSSASAGLLPLAVMNWVESWISGRRRAGGVLVPLIGSPNLPPQLYATKLFYLREVAERAHMDYLPQTLLVQSRGNRAANVIGTPTAHFDQ
;
A
#
# COMPACT_ATOMS: atom_id res chain seq x y z
N MET A 1 -14.97 -4.38 3.93
CA MET A 1 -15.17 -5.82 4.20
C MET A 1 -15.83 -6.56 3.04
N ALA A 2 -16.79 -5.99 2.31
CA ALA A 2 -17.43 -6.66 1.15
C ALA A 2 -16.47 -7.07 0.03
N LEU A 3 -15.55 -6.18 -0.39
CA LEU A 3 -14.61 -6.44 -1.49
C LEU A 3 -13.74 -7.70 -1.29
N LEU A 4 -13.21 -7.91 -0.09
CA LEU A 4 -12.36 -9.07 0.22
C LEU A 4 -13.18 -10.37 0.20
N HIS A 5 -14.39 -10.32 0.77
CA HIS A 5 -15.31 -11.44 0.77
C HIS A 5 -15.78 -11.79 -0.66
N ASP A 6 -16.03 -10.79 -1.49
CA ASP A 6 -16.47 -10.98 -2.88
C ASP A 6 -15.36 -11.54 -3.76
N LEU A 7 -14.10 -11.09 -3.58
CA LEU A 7 -12.94 -11.69 -4.24
C LEU A 7 -12.74 -13.15 -3.80
N GLN A 8 -12.85 -13.42 -2.50
CA GLN A 8 -12.70 -14.78 -1.97
C GLN A 8 -13.79 -15.73 -2.49
N LYS A 9 -15.04 -15.28 -2.59
CA LYS A 9 -16.12 -16.07 -3.21
C LYS A 9 -15.82 -16.36 -4.69
N ARG A 10 -15.34 -15.36 -5.43
CA ARG A 10 -15.17 -15.45 -6.88
C ARG A 10 -14.01 -16.35 -7.33
N PHE A 11 -13.01 -16.54 -6.47
CA PHE A 11 -11.83 -17.37 -6.73
C PHE A 11 -11.72 -18.59 -5.80
N SER A 12 -12.84 -18.96 -5.17
CA SER A 12 -12.89 -20.09 -4.25
C SER A 12 -12.59 -21.41 -4.97
N GLY A 13 -11.35 -21.88 -4.82
CA GLY A 13 -10.84 -23.12 -5.42
C GLY A 13 -9.41 -23.03 -5.95
N GLU A 14 -8.96 -21.83 -6.36
CA GLU A 14 -7.66 -21.65 -7.03
C GLU A 14 -6.66 -20.78 -6.23
N PHE A 15 -7.14 -19.90 -5.34
CA PHE A 15 -6.28 -19.02 -4.54
C PHE A 15 -6.80 -18.83 -3.11
N SER A 16 -5.93 -18.97 -2.10
CA SER A 16 -6.22 -18.61 -0.71
C SER A 16 -5.78 -17.17 -0.45
N PHE A 17 -6.73 -16.25 -0.22
CA PHE A 17 -6.42 -14.88 0.17
C PHE A 17 -6.47 -14.74 1.69
N ALA A 18 -5.36 -14.32 2.30
CA ALA A 18 -5.31 -13.93 3.71
C ALA A 18 -4.94 -12.45 3.81
N CYS A 19 -5.75 -11.67 4.53
CA CYS A 19 -5.50 -10.25 4.74
C CYS A 19 -5.51 -9.95 6.24
N THR A 20 -4.46 -9.27 6.72
CA THR A 20 -4.39 -8.76 8.09
C THR A 20 -4.06 -7.27 8.05
N TRP A 21 -4.47 -6.51 9.06
CA TRP A 21 -4.14 -5.11 9.20
C TRP A 21 -3.82 -4.77 10.65
N TRP A 22 -2.84 -3.89 10.83
CA TRP A 22 -2.36 -3.48 12.15
C TRP A 22 -2.24 -1.97 12.18
N ARG A 23 -2.79 -1.33 13.21
CA ARG A 23 -2.51 0.09 13.47
C ARG A 23 -1.10 0.19 14.02
N PHE A 24 -0.30 1.15 13.53
CA PHE A 24 1.09 1.33 13.97
C PHE A 24 1.27 1.38 15.49
N ARG A 25 0.33 2.01 16.21
CA ARG A 25 0.38 2.09 17.69
C ARG A 25 0.40 0.72 18.38
N TYR A 26 -0.16 -0.31 17.75
CA TYR A 26 -0.22 -1.66 18.34
C TYR A 26 1.07 -2.44 18.15
N LEU A 27 1.94 -2.01 17.24
CA LEU A 27 3.27 -2.63 17.06
C LEU A 27 4.26 -2.25 18.17
N SER A 28 3.86 -1.36 19.09
CA SER A 28 4.61 -1.11 20.33
C SER A 28 4.40 -2.23 21.36
N ASP A 29 3.36 -3.05 21.22
CA ASP A 29 3.13 -4.24 22.02
C ASP A 29 3.89 -5.41 21.38
N SER A 30 4.73 -6.09 22.16
CA SER A 30 5.62 -7.14 21.66
C SER A 30 4.87 -8.36 21.14
N ASP A 31 3.75 -8.72 21.76
CA ASP A 31 2.98 -9.91 21.40
C ASP A 31 2.24 -9.66 20.08
N ILE A 32 1.66 -8.46 19.94
CA ILE A 32 1.05 -8.04 18.68
C ILE A 32 2.11 -7.92 17.57
N ALA A 33 3.26 -7.31 17.86
CA ALA A 33 4.34 -7.17 16.90
C ALA A 33 4.87 -8.53 16.41
N LEU A 34 4.98 -9.51 17.31
CA LEU A 34 5.39 -10.87 16.98
C LEU A 34 4.39 -11.54 16.03
N VAL A 35 3.09 -11.45 16.33
CA VAL A 35 2.04 -12.00 15.45
C VAL A 35 2.07 -11.30 14.08
N ALA A 36 2.09 -9.97 14.05
CA ALA A 36 2.16 -9.19 12.82
C ALA A 36 3.41 -9.51 11.99
N ARG A 37 4.55 -9.78 12.65
CA ARG A 37 5.81 -10.18 12.01
C ARG A 37 5.62 -11.48 11.22
N HIS A 38 4.99 -12.50 11.81
CA HIS A 38 4.74 -13.77 11.11
C HIS A 38 3.92 -13.58 9.83
N TYR A 39 2.89 -12.73 9.87
CA TYR A 39 2.11 -12.39 8.68
C TYR A 39 2.94 -11.63 7.63
N ALA A 40 3.78 -10.67 8.04
CA ALA A 40 4.62 -9.92 7.10
C ALA A 40 5.70 -10.78 6.42
N ILE A 41 6.27 -11.77 7.12
CA ILE A 41 7.22 -12.74 6.54
C ILE A 41 6.55 -13.53 5.40
N ALA A 42 5.29 -13.93 5.59
CA ALA A 42 4.57 -14.77 4.64
C ALA A 42 3.82 -13.97 3.54
N ALA A 43 3.64 -12.67 3.70
CA ALA A 43 2.80 -11.86 2.83
C ALA A 43 3.41 -11.68 1.44
N ASP A 44 2.62 -11.94 0.39
CA ASP A 44 2.97 -11.58 -0.99
C ASP A 44 2.82 -10.06 -1.23
N ILE A 45 2.00 -9.35 -0.45
CA ILE A 45 1.82 -7.90 -0.55
C ILE A 45 1.85 -7.27 0.84
N VAL A 46 2.71 -6.26 1.03
CA VAL A 46 2.79 -5.47 2.27
C VAL A 46 2.48 -4.02 1.95
N ILE A 47 1.47 -3.47 2.63
CA ILE A 47 1.02 -2.09 2.40
C ILE A 47 1.27 -1.25 3.64
N PHE A 48 2.02 -0.15 3.49
CA PHE A 48 2.19 0.85 4.53
C PHE A 48 1.28 2.04 4.24
N SER A 49 0.33 2.32 5.13
CA SER A 49 -0.56 3.48 5.01
C SER A 49 -0.31 4.50 6.12
N SER A 50 -0.01 5.74 5.75
CA SER A 50 0.19 6.82 6.71
C SER A 50 0.02 8.19 6.07
N ALA A 51 -0.82 9.02 6.68
CA ALA A 51 -0.95 10.44 6.37
C ALA A 51 -0.01 11.34 7.19
N SER A 52 0.73 10.78 8.16
CA SER A 52 1.65 11.54 9.01
C SER A 52 2.93 11.94 8.26
N ALA A 53 3.34 13.20 8.43
CA ALA A 53 4.64 13.70 7.98
C ALA A 53 5.79 13.07 8.80
N GLY A 54 7.02 13.18 8.29
CA GLY A 54 8.21 12.70 8.98
C GLY A 54 8.41 11.19 8.89
N LEU A 55 9.17 10.63 9.82
CA LEU A 55 9.55 9.21 9.85
C LEU A 55 8.40 8.29 10.28
N LEU A 56 8.60 6.98 10.08
CA LEU A 56 7.75 5.98 10.75
C LEU A 56 8.08 5.96 12.26
N PRO A 57 7.10 5.66 13.13
CA PRO A 57 7.39 5.46 14.55
C PRO A 57 8.46 4.37 14.73
N LEU A 58 9.33 4.53 15.72
CA LEU A 58 10.45 3.60 15.97
C LEU A 58 9.99 2.15 16.13
N ALA A 59 8.87 1.92 16.83
CA ALA A 59 8.28 0.58 16.97
C ALA A 59 7.94 -0.07 15.61
N VAL A 60 7.46 0.72 14.63
CA VAL A 60 7.18 0.24 13.27
C VAL A 60 8.48 -0.10 12.55
N MET A 61 9.51 0.75 12.65
CA MET A 61 10.81 0.47 12.04
C MET A 61 11.44 -0.80 12.63
N ASN A 62 11.46 -0.95 13.95
CA ASN A 62 11.96 -2.15 14.61
C ASN A 62 11.19 -3.41 14.19
N TRP A 63 9.86 -3.32 14.10
CA TRP A 63 9.03 -4.40 13.58
C TRP A 63 9.40 -4.74 12.13
N VAL A 64 9.63 -3.74 11.28
CA VAL A 64 10.07 -3.93 9.89
C VAL A 64 11.38 -4.71 9.83
N GLU A 65 12.41 -4.23 10.52
CA GLU A 65 13.71 -4.89 10.54
C GLU A 65 13.62 -6.35 11.03
N SER A 66 12.69 -6.64 11.95
CA SER A 66 12.49 -8.00 12.48
C SER A 66 11.95 -9.01 11.47
N TRP A 67 11.10 -8.61 10.51
CA TRP A 67 10.57 -9.54 9.51
C TRP A 67 11.40 -9.58 8.24
N ILE A 68 12.14 -8.52 7.90
CA ILE A 68 13.10 -8.56 6.77
C ILE A 68 14.08 -9.71 6.99
N SER A 69 14.65 -9.83 8.19
CA SER A 69 15.62 -10.88 8.52
C SER A 69 15.03 -12.30 8.48
N GLY A 70 13.71 -12.43 8.62
CA GLY A 70 12.99 -13.71 8.58
C GLY A 70 12.51 -14.12 7.19
N ARG A 71 12.59 -13.22 6.21
CA ARG A 71 12.08 -13.44 4.86
C ARG A 71 13.07 -14.28 4.06
N ARG A 72 12.69 -15.54 3.79
CA ARG A 72 13.49 -16.47 2.96
C ARG A 72 13.02 -16.54 1.52
N ARG A 73 11.83 -16.01 1.23
CA ARG A 73 11.22 -16.05 -0.10
C ARG A 73 11.53 -14.76 -0.85
N ALA A 74 12.06 -14.91 -2.06
CA ALA A 74 12.16 -13.81 -3.02
C ALA A 74 10.79 -13.53 -3.66
N GLY A 75 10.48 -12.24 -3.85
CA GLY A 75 9.25 -11.78 -4.48
C GLY A 75 8.23 -11.15 -3.52
N GLY A 76 7.11 -10.74 -4.12
CA GLY A 76 6.07 -9.95 -3.48
C GLY A 76 6.26 -8.45 -3.66
N VAL A 77 5.26 -7.66 -3.27
CA VAL A 77 5.18 -6.23 -3.56
C VAL A 77 5.02 -5.42 -2.28
N LEU A 78 5.88 -4.41 -2.10
CA LEU A 78 5.72 -3.39 -1.06
C LEU A 78 5.07 -2.16 -1.66
N VAL A 79 3.94 -1.75 -1.06
CA VAL A 79 3.14 -0.60 -1.52
C VAL A 79 3.12 0.48 -0.44
N PRO A 80 3.73 1.64 -0.65
CA PRO A 80 3.59 2.79 0.22
C PRO A 80 2.36 3.61 -0.20
N LEU A 81 1.33 3.62 0.65
CA LEU A 81 0.22 4.56 0.59
C LEU A 81 0.47 5.70 1.59
N ILE A 82 1.46 6.52 1.26
CA ILE A 82 2.00 7.56 2.14
C ILE A 82 1.70 8.94 1.57
N GLY A 83 0.95 9.71 2.32
CA GLY A 83 0.67 11.09 1.96
C GLY A 83 -0.67 11.57 2.46
N SER A 84 -0.84 12.88 2.36
CA SER A 84 -2.09 13.58 2.61
C SER A 84 -2.22 14.64 1.52
N PRO A 85 -3.41 14.87 0.95
CA PRO A 85 -3.62 15.92 -0.06
C PRO A 85 -3.29 17.32 0.47
N ASN A 86 -3.29 17.49 1.80
CA ASN A 86 -3.11 18.78 2.46
C ASN A 86 -1.64 19.08 2.81
N LEU A 87 -0.70 18.19 2.49
CA LEU A 87 0.70 18.31 2.91
C LEU A 87 1.65 18.11 1.72
N PRO A 88 2.75 18.90 1.63
CA PRO A 88 3.72 18.77 0.56
C PRO A 88 4.35 17.36 0.48
N PRO A 89 4.57 16.79 -0.73
CA PRO A 89 5.19 15.48 -0.91
C PRO A 89 6.57 15.34 -0.25
N GLN A 90 7.33 16.44 -0.15
CA GLN A 90 8.68 16.45 0.43
C GLN A 90 8.69 16.01 1.90
N LEU A 91 7.59 16.25 2.63
CA LEU A 91 7.47 15.84 4.04
C LEU A 91 7.44 14.31 4.24
N TYR A 92 7.27 13.55 3.16
CA TYR A 92 7.25 12.10 3.16
C TYR A 92 8.48 11.47 2.51
N ALA A 93 9.39 12.27 1.93
CA ALA A 93 10.52 11.79 1.15
C ALA A 93 11.38 10.78 1.92
N THR A 94 11.70 11.08 3.19
CA THR A 94 12.50 10.18 4.04
C THR A 94 11.80 8.86 4.31
N LYS A 95 10.48 8.89 4.52
CA LYS A 95 9.67 7.69 4.75
C LYS A 95 9.58 6.82 3.50
N LEU A 96 9.37 7.44 2.34
CA LEU A 96 9.34 6.75 1.04
C LEU A 96 10.70 6.15 0.69
N PHE A 97 11.79 6.89 0.95
CA PHE A 97 13.15 6.38 0.79
C PHE A 97 13.39 5.16 1.68
N TYR A 98 13.09 5.25 2.97
CA TYR A 98 13.21 4.11 3.88
C TYR A 98 12.40 2.89 3.40
N LEU A 99 11.15 3.07 2.97
CA LEU A 99 10.32 1.97 2.49
C LEU A 99 10.82 1.35 1.19
N ARG A 100 11.51 2.12 0.34
CA ARG A 100 12.20 1.60 -0.84
C ARG A 100 13.37 0.71 -0.46
N GLU A 101 14.21 1.16 0.48
CA GLU A 101 15.32 0.36 1.02
C GLU A 101 14.81 -0.92 1.71
N VAL A 102 13.66 -0.85 2.39
CA VAL A 102 13.00 -2.03 2.97
C VAL A 102 12.59 -3.02 1.89
N ALA A 103 11.98 -2.55 0.80
CA ALA A 103 11.57 -3.43 -0.30
C ALA A 103 12.78 -4.14 -0.92
N GLU A 104 13.86 -3.41 -1.18
CA GLU A 104 15.10 -3.97 -1.72
C GLU A 104 15.69 -5.04 -0.79
N ARG A 105 15.85 -4.72 0.50
CA ARG A 105 16.39 -5.65 1.52
C ARG A 105 15.50 -6.87 1.76
N ALA A 106 14.19 -6.73 1.54
CA ALA A 106 13.22 -7.82 1.65
C ALA A 106 13.05 -8.63 0.34
N HIS A 107 13.80 -8.31 -0.71
CA HIS A 107 13.66 -8.85 -2.06
C HIS A 107 12.22 -8.74 -2.61
N MET A 108 11.59 -7.58 -2.38
CA MET A 108 10.26 -7.21 -2.85
C MET A 108 10.32 -6.16 -3.95
N ASP A 109 9.38 -6.21 -4.87
CA ASP A 109 9.15 -5.11 -5.81
C ASP A 109 8.54 -3.93 -5.07
N TYR A 110 9.08 -2.73 -5.32
CA TYR A 110 8.54 -1.49 -4.77
C TYR A 110 7.57 -0.86 -5.77
N LEU A 111 6.29 -0.74 -5.40
CA LEU A 111 5.27 -0.14 -6.26
C LEU A 111 4.95 1.29 -5.79
N PRO A 112 5.48 2.33 -6.46
CA PRO A 112 5.29 3.72 -6.01
C PRO A 112 3.82 4.16 -6.12
N GLN A 113 3.37 4.96 -5.15
CA GLN A 113 2.00 5.48 -5.07
C GLN A 113 1.55 6.28 -6.30
N THR A 114 2.47 6.90 -7.03
CA THR A 114 2.17 7.67 -8.24
C THR A 114 1.48 6.82 -9.31
N LEU A 115 1.74 5.51 -9.36
CA LEU A 115 1.04 4.59 -10.27
C LEU A 115 -0.42 4.28 -9.85
N LEU A 116 -0.76 4.49 -8.57
CA LEU A 116 -2.11 4.24 -8.03
C LEU A 116 -3.02 5.47 -8.13
N VAL A 117 -2.47 6.69 -8.23
CA VAL A 117 -3.25 7.92 -8.43
C VAL A 117 -3.72 8.08 -9.87
N GLN A 118 -2.97 7.59 -10.87
CA GLN A 118 -3.34 7.74 -12.28
C GLN A 118 -4.58 6.95 -12.69
N SER A 119 -4.91 5.84 -12.00
CA SER A 119 -6.11 5.05 -12.28
C SER A 119 -7.43 5.71 -11.86
N ARG A 120 -7.38 6.77 -11.03
CA ARG A 120 -8.55 7.55 -10.62
C ARG A 120 -8.83 8.76 -11.52
N GLY A 121 -7.86 9.18 -12.34
CA GLY A 121 -7.92 10.42 -13.12
C GLY A 121 -8.51 10.31 -14.53
N ASN A 122 -8.68 9.11 -15.09
CA ASN A 122 -8.94 8.97 -16.54
C ASN A 122 -10.40 8.62 -16.93
N ARG A 123 -11.39 8.83 -16.05
CA ARG A 123 -12.83 8.64 -16.39
C ARG A 123 -13.64 9.93 -16.50
N ALA A 124 -13.03 11.11 -16.45
CA ALA A 124 -13.77 12.38 -16.50
C ALA A 124 -13.51 13.24 -17.76
N ALA A 125 -12.81 12.73 -18.77
CA ALA A 125 -12.51 13.49 -19.98
C ALA A 125 -12.82 12.69 -21.26
N ASN A 126 -14.06 12.22 -21.41
CA ASN A 126 -14.58 11.90 -22.74
C ASN A 126 -16.12 11.96 -22.80
N VAL A 127 -16.69 13.12 -22.48
CA VAL A 127 -18.04 13.50 -22.95
C VAL A 127 -18.00 15.01 -23.23
N ILE A 128 -17.36 15.38 -24.34
CA ILE A 128 -17.65 16.66 -24.99
C ILE A 128 -18.20 16.28 -26.36
N GLY A 129 -19.52 16.18 -26.43
CA GLY A 129 -20.23 16.08 -27.68
C GLY A 129 -20.01 17.37 -28.48
N THR A 130 -19.72 17.21 -29.75
CA THR A 130 -20.00 18.19 -30.81
C THR A 130 -20.84 17.48 -31.87
N PRO A 131 -21.53 18.17 -32.79
CA PRO A 131 -22.03 19.54 -32.81
C PRO A 131 -23.55 19.60 -33.12
N THR A 132 -24.21 20.75 -32.90
CA THR A 132 -25.45 21.04 -33.63
C THR A 132 -25.57 22.55 -33.81
N ALA A 133 -25.14 23.01 -34.98
CA ALA A 133 -25.51 24.30 -35.52
C ALA A 133 -26.75 24.09 -36.39
N HIS A 134 -27.89 24.60 -35.95
CA HIS A 134 -29.01 24.93 -36.84
C HIS A 134 -29.73 26.11 -36.18
N PHE A 135 -29.50 27.30 -36.70
CA PHE A 135 -30.22 28.52 -36.33
C PHE A 135 -31.11 28.83 -37.53
N ASP A 136 -32.41 28.58 -37.38
CA ASP A 136 -33.44 29.06 -38.30
C ASP A 136 -33.67 30.56 -38.05
N GLN A 137 -33.54 31.36 -39.12
CA GLN A 137 -34.39 32.53 -39.33
C GLN A 137 -34.50 32.85 -40.83
#